data_AF-A0A847W4X0-F1
#
_entry.id   AF-A0A847W4X0-F1
#
_cell.length_a   1.000
_cell.length_b   1.000
_cell.length_c   1.000
_cell.angle_alpha   90.00
_cell.angle_beta   90.00
_cell.angle_gamma   90.00
#
_symmetry.space_group_name_H-M   'P 1'
#
loop_
_entity.id
_entity.type
_entity.pdbx_description
1 polymer ?
#
loop_
_entity_poly.entity_id
_entity_poly.type
_entity_poly.pdbx_seq_one_letter_code
_entity_poly.pdbx_strand_id
1 'polypeptide(L)'
;MKKILILLSIFLMLLVMVGCKPTIDNPYTQEYVVGQGNIVGEVDVEYFIKLDERFAIGAAKNGMAVFKNPFEAYQALIEKYAAGIAVIKREFLLSKLSYKNYQDYKTYGWQVTIGTEEEKEQAKFVSKFLDIYENSFNTEN
;
A
#
# COMPACT_ATOMS: atom_id res chain seq x y z
N MET A 1 20.37 -38.45 -1.96
CA MET A 1 20.96 -37.36 -2.76
C MET A 1 19.90 -36.57 -3.54
N LYS A 2 19.09 -37.20 -4.42
CA LYS A 2 18.05 -36.51 -5.23
C LYS A 2 17.02 -35.72 -4.39
N LYS A 3 16.56 -36.26 -3.26
CA LYS A 3 15.63 -35.58 -2.33
C LYS A 3 16.24 -34.35 -1.62
N ILE A 4 17.53 -34.41 -1.28
CA ILE A 4 18.26 -33.29 -0.66
C ILE A 4 18.50 -32.18 -1.69
N LEU A 5 18.80 -32.56 -2.94
CA LEU A 5 18.97 -31.62 -4.06
C LEU A 5 17.65 -30.87 -4.38
N ILE A 6 16.50 -31.57 -4.32
CA ILE A 6 15.17 -30.98 -4.51
C ILE A 6 14.80 -30.05 -3.34
N LEU A 7 15.11 -30.43 -2.10
CA LEU A 7 14.87 -29.57 -0.93
C LEU A 7 15.73 -28.30 -0.96
N LEU A 8 16.99 -28.41 -1.37
CA LEU A 8 17.88 -27.26 -1.58
C LEU A 8 17.42 -26.37 -2.73
N SER A 9 16.90 -26.91 -3.83
CA SER A 9 16.38 -26.10 -4.93
C SER A 9 15.09 -25.36 -4.55
N ILE A 10 14.22 -25.98 -3.75
CA ILE A 10 13.00 -25.34 -3.20
C ILE A 10 13.38 -24.23 -2.20
N PHE A 11 14.36 -24.49 -1.34
CA PHE A 11 14.86 -23.50 -0.38
C PHE A 11 15.56 -22.31 -1.07
N LEU A 12 16.33 -22.58 -2.14
CA LEU A 12 16.98 -21.54 -2.94
C LEU A 12 15.96 -20.73 -3.74
N MET A 13 14.87 -21.33 -4.24
CA MET A 13 13.75 -20.60 -4.87
C MET A 13 13.01 -19.69 -3.89
N LEU A 14 12.89 -20.10 -2.62
CA LEU A 14 12.26 -19.29 -1.56
C LEU A 14 13.10 -18.05 -1.19
N LEU A 15 14.42 -18.07 -1.41
CA LEU A 15 15.34 -16.97 -1.09
C LEU A 15 15.35 -15.82 -2.11
N VAL A 16 14.75 -15.95 -3.30
CA VAL A 16 14.87 -14.96 -4.39
C VAL A 16 13.85 -13.80 -4.31
N MET A 17 12.99 -13.75 -3.30
CA MET A 17 11.90 -12.75 -3.26
C MET A 17 12.11 -11.62 -2.25
N VAL A 18 13.35 -11.25 -1.94
CA VAL A 18 13.61 -9.97 -1.25
C VAL A 18 13.66 -8.88 -2.33
N GLY A 19 12.49 -8.40 -2.73
CA GLY A 19 12.39 -7.19 -3.52
C GLY A 19 13.08 -6.05 -2.77
N CYS A 20 14.01 -5.34 -3.43
CA CYS A 20 14.65 -4.17 -2.84
C CYS A 20 13.55 -3.18 -2.40
N LYS A 21 13.54 -2.79 -1.13
CA LYS A 21 12.59 -1.78 -0.65
C LYS A 21 12.86 -0.48 -1.42
N PRO A 22 11.83 0.23 -1.91
CA PRO A 22 12.04 1.55 -2.52
C PRO A 22 12.60 2.52 -1.48
N THR A 23 13.33 3.54 -1.94
CA THR A 23 13.72 4.67 -1.08
C THR A 23 12.49 5.49 -0.72
N ILE A 24 12.39 6.00 0.50
CA ILE A 24 11.35 6.98 0.87
C ILE A 24 11.88 8.36 0.49
N ASP A 25 11.24 8.99 -0.50
CA ASP A 25 11.67 10.30 -1.02
C ASP A 25 11.04 11.45 -0.21
N ASN A 26 9.80 11.26 0.25
CA ASN A 26 9.08 12.24 1.08
C ASN A 26 8.72 11.62 2.44
N PRO A 27 9.65 11.60 3.42
CA PRO A 27 9.36 11.07 4.74
C PRO A 27 8.40 11.97 5.52
N TYR A 28 7.76 11.40 6.53
CA TYR A 28 7.01 12.15 7.54
C TYR A 28 7.92 13.18 8.25
N THR A 29 7.48 14.44 8.34
CA THR A 29 8.21 15.51 9.02
C THR A 29 7.37 16.32 10.01
N GLN A 30 6.04 16.29 9.90
CA GLN A 30 5.14 17.08 10.75
C GLN A 30 3.76 16.44 10.86
N GLU A 31 3.03 16.71 11.93
CA GLU A 31 1.64 16.24 12.08
C GLU A 31 0.74 16.80 10.97
N TYR A 32 -0.24 16.00 10.53
CA TYR A 32 -1.20 16.39 9.51
C TYR A 32 -2.45 16.98 10.17
N VAL A 33 -2.60 18.29 10.08
CA VAL A 33 -3.77 19.02 10.58
C VAL A 33 -4.35 19.86 9.46
N VAL A 34 -5.56 19.52 9.02
CA VAL A 34 -6.23 20.18 7.88
C VAL A 34 -6.31 21.69 8.11
N GLY A 35 -5.93 22.45 7.08
CA GLY A 35 -5.96 23.92 7.11
C GLY A 35 -4.83 24.59 7.91
N GLN A 36 -3.91 23.82 8.51
CA GLN A 36 -2.80 24.37 9.28
C GLN A 36 -1.51 24.45 8.44
N GLY A 37 -0.84 25.61 8.47
CA GLY A 37 0.48 25.77 7.87
C GLY A 37 0.48 25.53 6.36
N ASN A 38 1.34 24.61 5.89
CA ASN A 38 1.44 24.23 4.48
C ASN A 38 0.70 22.93 4.14
N ILE A 39 -0.15 22.40 5.02
CA ILE A 39 -0.87 21.15 4.81
C ILE A 39 -1.74 21.21 3.56
N VAL A 40 -1.66 20.16 2.73
CA VAL A 40 -2.36 20.05 1.45
C VAL A 40 -3.44 18.96 1.52
N GLY A 41 -4.63 19.29 1.02
CA GLY A 41 -5.75 18.37 0.90
C GLY A 41 -6.55 18.18 2.19
N GLU A 42 -7.45 17.21 2.16
CA GLU A 42 -8.32 16.85 3.27
C GLU A 42 -8.28 15.33 3.47
N VAL A 43 -7.50 14.87 4.43
CA VAL A 43 -7.40 13.45 4.79
C VAL A 43 -7.94 13.24 6.20
N ASP A 44 -8.88 12.30 6.32
CA ASP A 44 -9.43 11.87 7.61
C ASP A 44 -8.44 10.95 8.34
N VAL A 45 -7.52 11.56 9.11
CA VAL A 45 -6.48 10.84 9.85
C VAL A 45 -7.04 9.89 10.91
N GLU A 46 -8.17 10.25 11.52
CA GLU A 46 -8.81 9.42 12.55
C GLU A 46 -9.41 8.15 11.97
N TYR A 47 -10.02 8.25 10.79
CA TYR A 47 -10.55 7.08 10.08
C TYR A 47 -9.47 6.03 9.85
N PHE A 48 -8.31 6.43 9.33
CA PHE A 48 -7.22 5.49 9.04
C PHE A 48 -6.66 4.84 10.30
N ILE A 49 -6.36 5.61 11.35
CA ILE A 49 -5.75 5.05 12.56
C ILE A 49 -6.72 4.13 13.33
N LYS A 50 -8.04 4.32 13.21
CA LYS A 50 -9.07 3.41 13.76
C LYS A 50 -9.09 2.05 13.05
N LEU A 51 -8.70 1.98 11.78
CA LEU A 51 -8.63 0.72 11.03
C LEU A 51 -7.38 -0.10 11.40
N ASP A 52 -6.25 0.57 11.56
CA ASP A 52 -5.00 -0.01 12.06
C ASP A 52 -4.04 1.11 12.52
N GLU A 53 -3.37 0.93 13.66
CA GLU A 53 -2.41 1.92 14.18
C GLU A 53 -1.25 2.19 13.20
N ARG A 54 -0.89 1.19 12.39
CA ARG A 54 0.17 1.32 11.36
C ARG A 54 -0.25 2.22 10.20
N PHE A 55 -1.53 2.58 10.10
CA PHE A 55 -2.04 3.58 9.15
C PHE A 55 -1.99 5.01 9.72
N ALA A 56 -1.20 5.28 10.76
CA ALA A 56 -0.95 6.63 11.24
C ALA A 56 -0.44 7.53 10.10
N ILE A 57 -1.12 8.64 9.88
CA ILE A 57 -0.81 9.62 8.84
C ILE A 57 -0.21 10.86 9.48
N GLY A 58 0.78 11.43 8.79
CA GLY A 58 1.28 12.77 9.03
C GLY A 58 1.51 13.46 7.70
N ALA A 59 2.37 14.47 7.66
CA ALA A 59 2.68 15.20 6.45
C ALA A 59 4.19 15.20 6.18
N ALA A 60 4.54 15.19 4.90
CA ALA A 60 5.89 15.47 4.44
C ALA A 60 6.19 16.97 4.49
N LYS A 61 7.44 17.35 4.18
CA LYS A 61 7.90 18.75 4.25
C LYS A 61 7.08 19.71 3.38
N ASN A 62 6.52 19.23 2.27
CA ASN A 62 5.67 20.00 1.37
C ASN A 62 4.19 20.01 1.78
N GLY A 63 3.82 19.38 2.90
CA GLY A 63 2.47 19.34 3.44
C GLY A 63 1.55 18.25 2.89
N MET A 64 2.02 17.42 1.95
CA MET A 64 1.25 16.27 1.46
C MET A 64 1.12 15.20 2.55
N ALA A 65 -0.04 14.55 2.60
CA ALA A 65 -0.28 13.43 3.51
C ALA A 65 0.62 12.24 3.16
N VAL A 66 1.29 11.68 4.17
CA VAL A 66 2.09 10.47 4.07
C VAL A 66 1.84 9.59 5.29
N PHE A 67 2.00 8.27 5.14
CA PHE A 67 2.04 7.40 6.31
C PHE A 67 3.32 7.67 7.10
N LYS A 68 3.22 7.71 8.44
CA LYS A 68 4.38 7.92 9.32
C LYS A 68 5.44 6.83 9.13
N ASN A 69 4.98 5.61 8.84
CA ASN A 69 5.83 4.50 8.40
C ASN A 69 5.19 3.81 7.18
N PRO A 70 5.56 4.18 5.94
CA PRO A 70 4.91 3.67 4.74
C PRO A 70 5.14 2.16 4.55
N PHE A 71 6.26 1.61 5.01
CA PHE A 71 6.50 0.16 4.90
C PHE A 71 5.60 -0.64 5.82
N GLU A 72 5.43 -0.22 7.08
CA GLU A 72 4.52 -0.89 8.02
C GLU A 72 3.06 -0.72 7.60
N ALA A 73 2.68 0.47 7.13
CA ALA A 73 1.35 0.70 6.57
C ALA A 73 1.09 -0.25 5.38
N TYR A 74 2.04 -0.40 4.46
CA TYR A 74 1.90 -1.32 3.33
C TYR A 74 1.80 -2.80 3.74
N GLN A 75 2.54 -3.23 4.77
CA GLN A 75 2.38 -4.58 5.31
C GLN A 75 0.98 -4.78 5.91
N ALA A 76 0.50 -3.82 6.69
CA ALA A 76 -0.85 -3.85 7.27
C ALA A 76 -1.94 -3.91 6.19
N LEU A 77 -1.75 -3.18 5.08
CA LEU A 77 -2.65 -3.26 3.91
C LEU A 77 -2.71 -4.68 3.36
N ILE A 78 -1.55 -5.31 3.10
CA ILE A 78 -1.48 -6.67 2.57
C ILE A 78 -2.15 -7.68 3.52
N GLU A 79 -1.93 -7.55 4.83
CA GLU A 79 -2.47 -8.45 5.84
C GLU A 79 -4.01 -8.34 5.95
N LYS A 80 -4.54 -7.12 6.02
CA LYS A 80 -5.95 -6.88 6.38
C LYS A 80 -6.88 -6.82 5.19
N TYR A 81 -6.38 -6.39 4.03
CA TYR A 81 -7.16 -6.17 2.82
C TYR A 81 -6.80 -7.16 1.71
N ALA A 82 -6.32 -8.36 2.10
CA ALA A 82 -5.89 -9.40 1.20
C ALA A 82 -6.98 -9.82 0.21
N ALA A 83 -8.25 -9.85 0.63
CA ALA A 83 -9.37 -10.23 -0.23
C ALA A 83 -9.65 -9.16 -1.29
N GLY A 84 -9.67 -7.88 -0.90
CA GLY A 84 -9.71 -6.73 -1.82
C GLY A 84 -8.57 -6.75 -2.85
N ILE A 85 -7.33 -6.95 -2.40
CA ILE A 85 -6.17 -7.06 -3.28
C ILE A 85 -6.31 -8.26 -4.24
N ALA A 86 -6.81 -9.41 -3.75
CA ALA A 86 -7.01 -10.59 -4.56
C ALA A 86 -8.07 -10.40 -5.65
N VAL A 87 -9.18 -9.71 -5.34
CA VAL A 87 -10.22 -9.45 -6.34
C VAL A 87 -9.76 -8.48 -7.43
N ILE A 88 -9.06 -7.39 -7.07
CA ILE A 88 -8.46 -6.47 -8.05
C ILE A 88 -7.52 -7.23 -8.98
N LYS A 89 -6.63 -8.04 -8.38
CA LYS A 89 -5.68 -8.85 -9.14
C LYS A 89 -6.37 -9.78 -10.13
N ARG A 90 -7.45 -10.42 -9.72
CA ARG A 90 -8.19 -11.40 -10.53
C ARG A 90 -8.97 -10.75 -11.66
N GLU A 91 -9.67 -9.65 -11.39
CA GLU A 91 -10.49 -8.96 -12.39
C GLU A 91 -9.62 -8.34 -13.50
N PHE A 92 -8.52 -7.68 -13.11
CA PHE A 92 -7.67 -6.94 -14.03
C PHE A 92 -6.39 -7.67 -14.43
N LEU A 93 -6.29 -8.96 -14.10
CA LEU A 93 -5.17 -9.85 -14.46
C LEU A 93 -3.79 -9.31 -14.04
N LEU A 94 -3.70 -8.66 -12.89
CA LEU A 94 -2.49 -8.00 -12.42
C LEU A 94 -1.47 -8.99 -11.83
N SER A 95 -0.20 -8.58 -11.84
CA SER A 95 0.84 -9.21 -11.01
C SER A 95 0.59 -8.91 -9.53
N LYS A 96 1.19 -9.70 -8.62
CA LYS A 96 1.09 -9.46 -7.16
C LYS A 96 1.42 -7.99 -6.84
N LEU A 97 0.63 -7.37 -5.97
CA LEU A 97 0.87 -6.02 -5.48
C LEU A 97 2.30 -5.87 -4.94
N SER A 98 2.97 -4.82 -5.39
CA SER A 98 4.36 -4.47 -5.10
C SER A 98 4.57 -2.97 -5.29
N TYR A 99 5.71 -2.45 -4.84
CA TYR A 99 6.09 -1.05 -5.09
C TYR A 99 6.23 -0.69 -6.58
N LYS A 100 6.35 -1.67 -7.49
CA LYS A 100 6.50 -1.42 -8.92
C LYS A 100 5.18 -1.26 -9.67
N ASN A 101 4.09 -1.78 -9.10
CA ASN A 101 2.79 -1.86 -9.77
C ASN A 101 1.63 -1.40 -8.86
N TYR A 102 1.91 -0.72 -7.75
CA TYR A 102 0.86 -0.23 -6.87
C TYR A 102 -0.06 0.78 -7.60
N GLN A 103 0.44 1.52 -8.60
CA GLN A 103 -0.37 2.42 -9.41
C GLN A 103 -1.51 1.72 -10.16
N ASP A 104 -1.31 0.48 -10.60
CA ASP A 104 -2.39 -0.31 -11.21
C ASP A 104 -3.48 -0.63 -10.19
N TYR A 105 -3.08 -1.04 -8.98
CA TYR A 105 -4.02 -1.30 -7.89
C TYR A 105 -4.75 -0.05 -7.41
N LYS A 106 -4.06 1.09 -7.39
CA LYS A 106 -4.64 2.40 -7.10
C LYS A 106 -5.73 2.73 -8.12
N THR A 107 -5.43 2.59 -9.39
CA THR A 107 -6.32 2.91 -10.52
C THR A 107 -7.54 1.99 -10.58
N TYR A 108 -7.33 0.68 -10.44
CA TYR A 108 -8.37 -0.31 -10.67
C TYR A 108 -9.18 -0.68 -9.42
N GLY A 109 -8.67 -0.41 -8.21
CA GLY A 109 -9.34 -0.79 -6.96
C GLY A 109 -10.77 -0.25 -6.83
N TRP A 110 -11.01 0.98 -7.29
CA TRP A 110 -12.34 1.58 -7.29
C TRP A 110 -13.27 1.06 -8.39
N GLN A 111 -12.72 0.34 -9.38
CA GLN A 111 -13.42 -0.11 -10.60
C GLN A 111 -13.87 -1.57 -10.52
N VAL A 112 -13.55 -2.30 -9.44
CA VAL A 112 -13.89 -3.71 -9.27
C VAL A 112 -15.40 -3.93 -9.36
N THR A 113 -15.81 -4.83 -10.26
CA THR A 113 -17.22 -5.20 -10.48
C THR A 113 -17.55 -6.61 -9.99
N ILE A 114 -16.54 -7.47 -9.83
CA ILE A 114 -16.73 -8.87 -9.40
C ILE A 114 -16.51 -9.04 -7.89
N GLY A 115 -16.87 -10.22 -7.37
CA GLY A 115 -16.68 -10.55 -5.95
C GLY A 115 -17.85 -10.15 -5.05
N THR A 116 -17.69 -10.36 -3.75
CA THR A 116 -18.67 -9.96 -2.73
C THR A 116 -18.64 -8.44 -2.50
N GLU A 117 -19.67 -7.89 -1.86
CA GLU A 117 -19.68 -6.47 -1.51
C GLU A 117 -18.52 -6.11 -0.56
N GLU A 118 -18.19 -6.98 0.38
CA GLU A 118 -17.01 -6.80 1.27
C GLU A 118 -15.70 -6.76 0.47
N GLU A 119 -15.51 -7.66 -0.50
CA GLU A 119 -14.32 -7.67 -1.36
C GLU A 119 -14.22 -6.37 -2.18
N LYS A 120 -15.34 -5.86 -2.70
CA LYS A 120 -15.40 -4.59 -3.43
C LYS A 120 -15.11 -3.39 -2.54
N GLU A 121 -15.62 -3.38 -1.31
CA GLU A 121 -15.32 -2.35 -0.32
C GLU A 121 -13.84 -2.36 0.06
N GLN A 122 -13.26 -3.53 0.30
CA GLN A 122 -11.82 -3.66 0.51
C GLN A 122 -11.02 -3.17 -0.71
N ALA A 123 -11.45 -3.48 -1.93
CA ALA A 123 -10.80 -3.03 -3.15
C ALA A 123 -10.82 -1.49 -3.30
N LYS A 124 -11.95 -0.86 -3.01
CA LYS A 124 -12.07 0.62 -2.94
C LYS A 124 -11.14 1.21 -1.88
N PHE A 125 -11.05 0.57 -0.71
CA PHE A 125 -10.12 1.01 0.34
C PHE A 125 -8.66 0.87 -0.10
N VAL A 126 -8.29 -0.21 -0.79
CA VAL A 126 -6.94 -0.38 -1.35
C VAL A 126 -6.57 0.78 -2.28
N SER A 127 -7.50 1.20 -3.15
CA SER A 127 -7.31 2.37 -4.01
C SER A 127 -7.06 3.64 -3.18
N LYS A 128 -7.95 3.94 -2.22
CA LYS A 128 -7.84 5.10 -1.33
C LYS A 128 -6.56 5.11 -0.47
N PHE A 129 -6.11 3.95 0.00
CA PHE A 129 -4.87 3.81 0.74
C PHE A 129 -3.66 4.17 -0.13
N LEU A 130 -3.68 3.72 -1.39
CA LEU A 130 -2.56 3.90 -2.31
C LEU A 130 -2.39 5.36 -2.77
N ASP A 131 -3.46 6.17 -2.75
CA ASP A 131 -3.40 7.63 -2.96
C ASP A 131 -2.54 8.35 -1.90
N ILE A 132 -2.47 7.83 -0.67
CA ILE A 132 -1.62 8.39 0.40
C ILE A 132 -0.23 7.74 0.35
N TYR A 133 -0.17 6.43 0.10
CA TYR A 133 1.08 5.67 0.05
C TYR A 133 2.03 6.24 -1.01
N GLU A 134 1.51 6.60 -2.18
CA GLU A 134 2.32 7.10 -3.29
C GLU A 134 3.09 8.38 -2.97
N ASN A 135 2.53 9.25 -2.12
CA ASN A 135 3.15 10.51 -1.75
C ASN A 135 4.51 10.32 -1.07
N SER A 136 4.78 9.14 -0.49
CA SER A 136 6.08 8.81 0.11
C SER A 136 7.19 8.54 -0.92
N PHE A 137 6.84 8.26 -2.17
CA PHE A 137 7.74 7.78 -3.22
C PHE A 137 7.67 8.59 -4.51
N ASN A 138 6.65 9.44 -4.68
CA ASN A 138 6.52 10.28 -5.85
C ASN A 138 6.85 11.74 -5.50
N THR A 139 7.88 12.29 -6.15
CA THR A 139 8.35 13.67 -5.98
C THR A 139 7.72 14.66 -6.96
N GLU A 140 6.95 14.18 -7.95
CA GLU A 140 6.32 15.02 -8.97
C GLU A 140 4.80 15.03 -8.80
N ASN A 141 4.31 16.05 -8.11
CA ASN A 141 2.94 16.57 -8.23
C ASN A 141 3.04 18.10 -8.40
#